data_AF-A0A1S2F2L8-F1
#
_entry.id   AF-A0A1S2F2L8-F1
#
_cell.length_a   1.000
_cell.length_b   1.000
_cell.length_c   1.000
_cell.angle_alpha   90.00
_cell.angle_beta   90.00
_cell.angle_gamma   90.00
#
_symmetry.space_group_name_H-M   'P 1'
#
loop_
_entity.id
_entity.type
_entity.pdbx_description
1 polymer ?
#
loop_
_entity_poly.entity_id
_entity_poly.type
_entity_poly.pdbx_seq_one_letter_code
_entity_poly.pdbx_strand_id
1 'polypeptide(L)' 'MKLQLAKLLLGRYNILLMDEPSNFLDLPAVEALEKLMKNYAGTIIFISHDIRLIENVADTVYEIEDKKIIQRA' A
#
# COMPACT_ATOMS: atom_id res chain seq x y z
N MET A 1 -4.57 -13.53 -4.40
CA MET A 1 -4.43 -12.21 -3.76
C MET A 1 -5.75 -11.47 -3.58
N LYS A 2 -6.56 -11.24 -4.63
CA LYS A 2 -7.80 -10.43 -4.59
C LYS A 2 -8.78 -10.78 -3.44
N LEU A 3 -9.01 -12.08 -3.15
CA LEU A 3 -9.89 -12.52 -2.06
C LEU A 3 -9.37 -12.19 -0.65
N GLN A 4 -8.05 -12.27 -0.44
CA GLN A 4 -7.44 -11.96 0.86
C GLN A 4 -7.49 -10.45 1.13
N LEU A 5 -7.23 -9.64 0.10
CA LEU A 5 -7.39 -8.19 0.16
C LEU A 5 -8.84 -7.86 0.56
N ALA A 6 -9.83 -8.41 -0.15
CA ALA A 6 -11.25 -8.20 0.18
C ALA A 6 -11.59 -8.58 1.64
N LYS A 7 -11.02 -9.66 2.16
CA LYS A 7 -11.20 -10.07 3.58
C LYS A 7 -10.56 -9.10 4.58
N LEU A 8 -9.35 -8.62 4.30
CA LEU A 8 -8.67 -7.61 5.12
C LEU A 8 -9.49 -6.31 5.19
N LEU A 9 -10.10 -5.93 4.08
CA LEU A 9 -10.88 -4.70 3.95
C LEU A 9 -12.24 -4.74 4.65
N LEU A 10 -12.80 -5.95 4.83
CA LEU A 10 -14.03 -6.15 5.59
C LEU A 10 -13.80 -6.09 7.11
N GLY A 11 -12.56 -6.27 7.56
CA GLY A 11 -12.21 -6.14 8.97
C GLY A 11 -11.96 -4.69 9.37
N ARG A 12 -12.29 -4.36 10.62
CA ARG A 12 -11.89 -3.07 11.21
C ARG A 12 -10.53 -3.23 11.86
N TYR A 13 -9.49 -2.89 11.11
CA TYR A 13 -8.12 -2.84 11.62
C TYR A 13 -7.70 -1.38 11.79
N ASN A 14 -6.84 -1.13 12.78
CA ASN A 14 -6.24 0.20 12.95
C ASN A 14 -5.03 0.37 12.02
N ILE A 15 -4.33 -0.73 11.74
CA ILE A 15 -3.11 -0.76 10.93
C ILE A 15 -3.21 -1.93 9.94
N LEU A 16 -2.92 -1.67 8.66
CA LEU A 16 -2.74 -2.69 7.63
C LEU A 16 -1.28 -2.75 7.21
N LEU A 17 -0.73 -3.96 7.19
CA LEU A 17 0.60 -4.25 6.65
C LEU A 17 0.42 -5.00 5.33
N MET A 18 0.98 -4.47 4.24
CA MET A 18 0.84 -5.07 2.92
C MET A 18 2.20 -5.21 2.24
N ASP A 19 2.51 -6.42 1.79
CA ASP A 19 3.71 -6.70 1.00
C ASP A 19 3.30 -6.83 -0.47
N GLU A 20 3.79 -5.92 -1.32
CA GLU A 20 3.51 -5.84 -2.76
C GLU A 20 2.01 -5.98 -3.13
N PRO A 21 1.14 -5.06 -2.67
CA PRO A 21 -0.32 -5.20 -2.83
C PRO A 21 -0.83 -5.00 -4.26
N SER A 22 -0.03 -4.44 -5.17
CA SER A 22 -0.37 -4.28 -6.59
C SER A 22 -0.01 -5.51 -7.44
N ASN A 23 0.69 -6.49 -6.87
CA ASN A 23 1.19 -7.63 -7.64
C ASN A 23 0.04 -8.46 -8.24
N PHE A 24 0.23 -8.91 -9.49
CA PHE A 24 -0.78 -9.64 -10.27
C PHE A 24 -2.12 -8.90 -10.44
N LEU A 25 -2.18 -7.58 -10.21
CA LEU A 25 -3.34 -6.76 -10.50
C LEU A 25 -3.25 -6.16 -11.91
N ASP A 26 -4.39 -6.12 -12.58
CA ASP A 26 -4.63 -5.36 -13.79
C ASP A 26 -4.85 -3.88 -13.45
N LEU A 27 -4.63 -2.98 -14.43
CA LEU A 27 -4.69 -1.53 -14.23
C LEU A 27 -5.97 -1.06 -13.50
N PRO A 28 -7.19 -1.51 -13.87
CA PRO A 28 -8.40 -1.10 -13.15
C PRO A 28 -8.43 -1.55 -11.68
N ALA A 29 -7.83 -2.70 -11.37
CA ALA A 29 -7.75 -3.20 -10.00
C ALA A 29 -6.71 -2.43 -9.17
N VAL A 30 -5.62 -1.97 -9.80
CA VAL A 30 -4.64 -1.07 -9.16
C VAL A 30 -5.30 0.27 -8.82
N GLU A 31 -6.05 0.88 -9.74
CA GLU A 31 -6.78 2.13 -9.48
C GLU A 31 -7.81 1.98 -8.34
N ALA A 32 -8.51 0.84 -8.29
CA ALA A 32 -9.43 0.54 -7.20
C ALA A 32 -8.71 0.39 -5.86
N LEU A 33 -7.55 -0.26 -5.84
CA LEU A 33 -6.68 -0.39 -4.68
C LEU A 33 -6.19 0.99 -4.20
N GLU A 34 -5.70 1.84 -5.11
CA GLU A 34 -5.26 3.20 -4.81
C GLU A 34 -6.37 4.02 -4.13
N LYS A 35 -7.56 4.02 -4.74
CA LYS A 35 -8.73 4.71 -4.19
C LYS A 35 -9.08 4.19 -2.81
N LEU A 36 -8.98 2.89 -2.60
CA LEU A 36 -9.23 2.31 -1.30
C LEU A 36 -8.22 2.80 -0.27
N MET A 37 -6.93 2.68 -0.58
CA MET A 37 -5.86 3.00 0.36
C MET A 37 -5.94 4.47 0.81
N LYS A 38 -6.27 5.37 -0.12
CA LYS A 38 -6.51 6.80 0.17
C LYS A 38 -7.68 7.08 1.10
N ASN A 39 -8.69 6.22 1.09
CA ASN A 39 -9.91 6.38 1.90
C ASN A 39 -9.90 5.49 3.16
N TYR A 40 -8.81 4.77 3.41
CA TYR A 40 -8.71 3.93 4.58
C TYR A 40 -8.56 4.78 5.84
N ALA A 41 -9.46 4.59 6.80
CA ALA A 41 -9.48 5.42 8.01
C ALA A 41 -8.34 5.11 9.00
N GLY A 42 -7.69 3.95 8.86
CA GLY A 42 -6.53 3.56 9.67
C GLY A 42 -5.21 3.89 8.98
N THR A 43 -4.12 3.39 9.53
CA THR A 43 -2.78 3.53 8.94
C THR A 43 -2.47 2.36 8.03
N ILE A 44 -1.87 2.64 6.87
CA ILE A 44 -1.35 1.62 5.98
C ILE A 44 0.16 1.71 5.94
N ILE A 45 0.84 0.59 6.14
CA ILE A 45 2.25 0.44 5.82
C ILE A 45 2.33 -0.58 4.69
N PHE A 46 2.89 -0.17 3.56
CA PHE A 46 3.00 -1.04 2.41
C PHE A 46 4.39 -0.98 1.78
N ILE A 47 4.76 -2.07 1.12
CA ILE A 47 5.97 -2.20 0.31
C ILE A 47 5.53 -2.31 -1.14
N SER A 48 6.20 -1.58 -2.02
CA SER A 48 5.90 -1.57 -3.45
C SER A 48 7.17 -1.28 -4.24
N HIS A 49 7.35 -2.00 -5.35
CA HIS A 49 8.31 -1.64 -6.39
C HIS A 49 7.70 -0.65 -7.43
N ASP A 50 6.40 -0.41 -7.39
CA ASP A 50 5.71 0.55 -8.25
C ASP A 50 5.79 1.97 -7.68
N ILE A 51 6.60 2.82 -8.31
CA ILE A 51 6.80 4.22 -7.96
C ILE A 51 5.50 5.02 -8.08
N ARG A 52 4.64 4.72 -9.07
CA ARG A 52 3.39 5.46 -9.27
C ARG A 52 2.44 5.24 -8.11
N LEU A 53 2.34 4.00 -7.63
CA LEU A 53 1.52 3.67 -6.47
C LEU A 53 2.01 4.44 -5.23
N ILE A 54 3.33 4.48 -5.02
CA ILE A 54 3.96 5.20 -3.90
C ILE A 54 3.63 6.69 -3.98
N GLU A 55 3.91 7.33 -5.12
CA GLU A 55 3.66 8.76 -5.32
C GLU A 55 2.17 9.12 -5.20
N ASN A 56 1.29 8.22 -5.64
CA ASN A 56 -0.14 8.45 -5.62
C ASN A 56 -0.73 8.31 -4.21
N VAL A 57 -0.24 7.40 -3.38
CA VAL A 57 -0.94 6.94 -2.17
C VAL A 57 -0.18 7.23 -0.87
N ALA A 58 1.15 7.23 -0.87
CA ALA A 58 1.92 7.32 0.36
C ALA A 58 1.98 8.76 0.90
N ASP A 59 1.61 8.93 2.18
CA ASP A 59 1.80 10.20 2.89
C ASP A 59 3.26 10.42 3.32
N THR A 60 4.00 9.33 3.51
CA THR A 60 5.41 9.34 3.92
C THR A 60 6.12 8.17 3.27
N VAL A 61 7.30 8.42 2.71
CA VAL A 61 8.11 7.42 2.03
C VAL A 61 9.37 7.15 2.84
N TYR A 62 9.64 5.87 3.07
CA TYR A 62 10.88 5.40 3.68
C TYR A 62 11.65 4.57 2.66
N GLU A 63 12.96 4.83 2.57
CA GLU A 63 13.90 4.08 1.74
C GLU A 63 14.83 3.27 2.64
N ILE A 64 15.21 2.09 2.17
CA ILE A 64 16.14 1.22 2.87
C ILE A 64 17.47 1.23 2.11
N GLU A 65 18.47 1.87 2.68
CA GLU A 65 19.83 1.95 2.13
C GLU A 65 20.84 1.57 3.20
N ASP A 66 21.87 0.79 2.84
CA ASP A 66 22.94 0.36 3.74
C ASP A 66 22.45 -0.24 5.08
N LYS A 67 21.37 -1.03 5.02
CA LYS A 67 20.68 -1.64 6.19
C LYS A 67 20.12 -0.61 7.19
N LYS A 68 19.90 0.63 6.76
CA LYS A 68 19.25 1.70 7.52
C LYS A 68 17.94 2.08 6.85
N ILE A 69 17.01 2.57 7.66
CA ILE A 69 15.75 3.13 7.19
C ILE A 69 15.92 4.65 7.20
N ILE A 70 15.75 5.27 6.03
CA ILE A 70 15.89 6.71 5.82
C ILE A 70 14.53 7.22 5.37
N GLN A 71 14.02 8.25 6.04
CA GLN A 71 12.81 8.93 5.56
C GLN A 71 13.18 9.82 4.39
N ARG A 72 12.49 9.64 3.26
CA ARG A 72 12.63 10.52 2.11
C ARG A 72 11.98 11.87 2.47
N ALA A 73 12.74 12.94 2.29
CA ALA A 73 12.29 14.31 2.54
C ALA A 73 11.29 14.78 1.48
#